data_AF-A0A1Q8G2W1-F1
#
_entry.id   AF-A0A1Q8G2W1-F1
#
_cell.length_a   1.000
_cell.length_b   1.000
_cell.length_c   1.000
_cell.angle_alpha   90.00
_cell.angle_beta   90.00
_cell.angle_gamma   90.00
#
_symmetry.space_group_name_H-M   'P 1'
#
loop_
_entity.id
_entity.type
_entity.pdbx_description
1 polymer ?
#
loop_
_entity_poly.entity_id
_entity_poly.type
_entity_poly.pdbx_seq_one_letter_code
_entity_poly.pdbx_strand_id
1 'polypeptide(L)'
;MIESKTAPNTHELYNTVGHEHLDALVYWALGDFPDSGINLVECENGKWFVKVDHGDDYDHLEGIARPNVSPLTEPTFFSTEDAAREFAYKCIRMVHPELIEVDFDAYYSDDD
;
A
#
# COMPACT_ATOMS: atom_id res chain seq x y z
N MET A 1 -11.29 -33.01 0.89
CA MET A 1 -10.72 -32.07 -0.09
C MET A 1 -10.55 -30.77 0.67
N ILE A 2 -9.32 -30.34 0.93
CA ILE A 2 -9.09 -29.02 1.53
C ILE A 2 -9.22 -28.06 0.35
N GLU A 3 -10.34 -27.35 0.28
CA GLU A 3 -10.46 -26.23 -0.65
C GLU A 3 -9.29 -25.29 -0.37
N SER A 4 -8.38 -25.18 -1.33
CA SER A 4 -7.40 -24.10 -1.33
C SER A 4 -8.21 -22.82 -1.41
N LYS A 5 -8.42 -22.15 -0.27
CA LYS A 5 -9.03 -20.83 -0.23
C LYS A 5 -8.12 -19.93 -1.05
N THR A 6 -8.53 -19.66 -2.28
CA THR A 6 -7.85 -18.72 -3.16
C THR A 6 -7.73 -17.40 -2.39
N ALA A 7 -6.53 -16.82 -2.37
CA ALA A 7 -6.30 -15.52 -1.78
C ALA A 7 -7.36 -14.53 -2.33
N PRO A 8 -8.07 -13.78 -1.47
CA PRO A 8 -9.10 -12.85 -1.91
C PRO A 8 -8.55 -11.84 -2.94
N ASN A 9 -9.15 -11.83 -4.13
CA ASN A 9 -8.80 -10.88 -5.19
C ASN A 9 -9.41 -9.51 -4.86
N THR A 10 -8.61 -8.62 -4.26
CA THR A 10 -9.04 -7.27 -3.88
C THR A 10 -9.45 -6.41 -5.07
N HIS A 11 -8.95 -6.71 -6.29
CA HIS A 11 -9.35 -6.00 -7.50
C HIS A 11 -10.81 -6.24 -7.85
N GLU A 12 -11.25 -7.50 -7.79
CA GLU A 12 -12.66 -7.88 -8.01
C GLU A 12 -13.55 -7.48 -6.84
N LEU A 13 -13.07 -7.63 -5.60
CA LEU A 13 -13.87 -7.35 -4.41
C LEU A 13 -14.24 -5.87 -4.29
N TYR A 14 -13.32 -4.97 -4.68
CA TYR A 14 -13.48 -3.53 -4.49
C TYR A 14 -13.55 -2.72 -5.80
N ASN A 15 -13.67 -3.39 -6.95
CA ASN A 15 -13.73 -2.78 -8.29
C ASN A 15 -12.63 -1.72 -8.49
N THR A 16 -11.37 -2.15 -8.39
CA THR A 16 -10.21 -1.24 -8.49
C THR A 16 -9.95 -0.84 -9.94
N VAL A 17 -9.58 0.41 -10.18
CA VAL A 17 -9.30 0.96 -11.52
C VAL A 17 -7.86 1.47 -11.70
N GLY A 18 -7.14 1.68 -10.60
CA GLY A 18 -5.75 2.14 -10.61
C GLY A 18 -4.97 1.62 -9.41
N HIS A 19 -3.65 1.56 -9.53
CA HIS A 19 -2.75 1.39 -8.40
C HIS A 19 -1.39 2.01 -8.67
N GLU A 20 -0.73 2.44 -7.60
CA GLU A 20 0.64 2.94 -7.58
C GLU A 20 1.47 2.05 -6.66
N HIS A 21 2.64 1.63 -7.16
CA HIS A 21 3.63 0.84 -6.43
C HIS A 21 4.54 1.78 -5.63
N LEU A 22 4.49 1.72 -4.30
CA LEU A 22 5.26 2.62 -3.45
C LEU A 22 6.65 2.08 -3.08
N ASP A 23 7.01 0.89 -3.53
CA ASP A 23 8.38 0.36 -3.41
C ASP A 23 9.39 1.20 -4.23
N ALA A 24 8.95 1.83 -5.33
CA ALA A 24 9.79 2.76 -6.08
C ALA A 24 10.13 4.04 -5.29
N LEU A 25 9.17 4.56 -4.52
CA LEU A 25 9.38 5.69 -3.60
C LEU A 25 10.37 5.32 -2.50
N VAL A 26 10.22 4.12 -1.92
CA VAL A 26 11.14 3.63 -0.88
C VAL A 26 12.54 3.41 -1.46
N TYR A 27 12.64 2.83 -2.66
CA TYR A 27 13.90 2.68 -3.39
C TYR A 27 14.58 4.03 -3.65
N TRP A 28 13.83 5.03 -4.10
CA TRP A 28 14.36 6.38 -4.32
C TRP A 28 14.92 6.98 -3.02
N ALA A 29 14.25 6.77 -1.88
CA ALA A 29 14.66 7.33 -0.60
C ALA A 29 15.85 6.59 0.04
N LEU A 30 15.91 5.25 -0.07
CA LEU A 30 16.94 4.41 0.56
C LEU A 30 18.12 4.08 -0.37
N GLY A 31 17.91 4.10 -1.67
CA GLY A 31 18.86 3.62 -2.68
C GLY A 31 18.88 2.10 -2.86
N ASP A 32 17.99 1.36 -2.19
CA ASP A 32 17.84 -0.09 -2.31
C ASP A 32 16.36 -0.49 -2.23
N PHE A 33 15.98 -1.58 -2.91
CA PHE A 33 14.59 -2.02 -2.96
C PHE A 33 14.21 -2.65 -1.61
N PRO A 34 13.05 -2.31 -1.04
CA PRO A 34 12.62 -2.91 0.21
C PRO A 34 12.23 -4.38 0.05
N ASP A 35 12.37 -5.17 1.11
CA ASP A 35 11.94 -6.59 1.14
C ASP A 35 10.41 -6.74 1.12
N SER A 36 9.69 -5.69 1.54
CA SER A 36 8.23 -5.61 1.57
C SER A 36 7.74 -4.32 0.91
N GLY A 37 6.60 -4.40 0.22
CA GLY A 37 6.02 -3.27 -0.52
C GLY A 37 4.52 -3.13 -0.29
N ILE A 38 4.03 -1.90 -0.42
CA ILE A 38 2.61 -1.57 -0.38
C ILE A 38 2.20 -0.83 -1.65
N ASN A 39 0.94 -1.01 -2.05
CA ASN A 39 0.32 -0.28 -3.15
C ASN A 39 -0.72 0.69 -2.62
N LEU A 40 -0.75 1.89 -3.20
CA LEU A 40 -1.88 2.81 -3.13
C LEU A 40 -2.87 2.43 -4.24
N VAL A 41 -4.14 2.23 -3.94
CA VAL A 41 -5.12 1.63 -4.85
C VAL A 41 -6.36 2.50 -4.98
N GLU A 42 -6.78 2.74 -6.21
CA GLU A 42 -7.99 3.48 -6.57
C GLU A 42 -9.15 2.52 -6.90
N CYS A 43 -10.33 2.81 -6.35
CA CYS A 43 -11.60 2.15 -6.68
C CYS A 43 -12.40 2.97 -7.69
N GLU A 44 -13.20 2.29 -8.53
CA GLU A 44 -14.08 2.91 -9.53
C GLU A 44 -15.05 3.96 -8.91
N ASN A 45 -15.40 3.80 -7.64
CA ASN A 45 -16.26 4.74 -6.92
C ASN A 45 -15.53 5.98 -6.36
N GLY A 46 -14.25 6.18 -6.73
CA GLY A 46 -13.41 7.30 -6.29
C GLY A 46 -12.81 7.15 -4.88
N LYS A 47 -13.02 6.01 -4.21
CA LYS A 47 -12.36 5.72 -2.92
C LYS A 47 -10.96 5.15 -3.15
N TRP A 48 -10.11 5.31 -2.14
CA TRP A 48 -8.73 4.86 -2.16
C TRP A 48 -8.43 3.98 -0.95
N PHE A 49 -7.51 3.04 -1.08
CA PHE A 49 -7.01 2.25 0.03
C PHE A 49 -5.56 1.81 -0.18
N VAL A 50 -4.94 1.28 0.88
CA VAL A 50 -3.58 0.74 0.84
C VAL A 50 -3.63 -0.77 1.02
N LYS A 51 -2.84 -1.50 0.23
CA LYS A 51 -2.68 -2.96 0.37
C LYS A 51 -1.21 -3.36 0.43
N VAL A 52 -0.93 -4.48 1.07
CA VAL A 52 0.35 -5.16 0.93
C VAL A 52 0.43 -5.74 -0.49
N ASP A 53 1.55 -5.46 -1.16
CA ASP A 53 1.87 -5.97 -2.49
C ASP A 53 2.72 -7.25 -2.37
N HIS A 54 3.80 -7.17 -1.60
CA HIS A 54 4.72 -8.28 -1.31
C HIS A 54 5.39 -8.10 0.06
N GLY A 55 6.01 -9.17 0.55
CA GLY A 55 6.62 -9.21 1.89
C GLY A 55 5.58 -9.25 3.02
N ASP A 56 6.05 -9.16 4.27
CA ASP A 56 5.24 -9.27 5.48
C ASP A 56 5.51 -8.18 6.54
N ASP A 57 6.41 -7.23 6.28
CA ASP A 57 6.77 -6.19 7.26
C ASP A 57 5.57 -5.31 7.65
N TYR A 58 4.60 -5.14 6.75
CA TYR A 58 3.40 -4.32 6.97
C TYR A 58 2.26 -5.09 7.68
N ASP A 59 2.41 -6.40 7.93
CA ASP A 59 1.30 -7.25 8.41
C ASP A 59 0.81 -6.89 9.81
N HIS A 60 1.65 -6.22 10.61
CA HIS A 60 1.28 -5.79 11.95
C HIS A 60 0.50 -4.47 11.97
N LEU A 61 0.35 -3.80 10.82
CA LEU A 61 -0.31 -2.50 10.71
C LEU A 61 -1.81 -2.66 10.44
N GLU A 62 -2.61 -1.89 11.16
CA GLU A 62 -4.06 -1.83 10.94
C GLU A 62 -4.41 -0.96 9.73
N GLY A 63 -5.52 -1.27 9.07
CA GLY A 63 -6.05 -0.48 7.96
C GLY A 63 -5.40 -0.75 6.59
N ILE A 64 -4.43 -1.65 6.51
CA ILE A 64 -3.85 -2.13 5.25
C ILE A 64 -4.52 -3.45 4.84
N ALA A 65 -4.99 -3.52 3.58
CA ALA A 65 -5.51 -4.76 3.04
C ALA A 65 -4.39 -5.79 2.86
N ARG A 66 -4.64 -7.03 3.30
CA ARG A 66 -3.71 -8.15 3.19
C ARG A 66 -4.32 -9.26 2.34
N PRO A 67 -4.22 -9.16 1.00
CA PRO A 67 -4.84 -10.15 0.12
C PRO A 67 -4.28 -11.55 0.33
N ASN A 68 -3.02 -11.67 0.77
CA ASN A 68 -2.34 -12.94 0.99
C ASN A 68 -2.71 -13.62 2.33
N VAL A 69 -3.50 -12.98 3.19
CA VAL A 69 -3.91 -13.49 4.50
C VAL A 69 -5.41 -13.81 4.48
N SER A 70 -5.78 -14.99 5.02
CA SER A 70 -7.18 -15.40 5.18
C SER A 70 -7.54 -15.52 6.67
N PRO A 71 -8.61 -14.85 7.15
CA PRO A 71 -9.54 -14.00 6.40
C PRO A 71 -8.88 -12.70 5.94
N LEU A 72 -9.43 -12.12 4.85
CA LEU A 72 -8.98 -10.82 4.35
C LEU A 72 -9.03 -9.80 5.49
N THR A 73 -7.95 -9.06 5.68
CA THR A 73 -8.00 -7.85 6.48
C THR A 73 -8.60 -6.74 5.63
N GLU A 74 -9.77 -6.24 6.04
CA GLU A 74 -10.43 -5.11 5.39
C GLU A 74 -9.55 -3.85 5.50
N PRO A 75 -9.34 -3.12 4.40
CA PRO A 75 -8.59 -1.87 4.44
C PRO A 75 -9.40 -0.72 5.04
N THR A 76 -8.69 0.33 5.45
CA THR A 76 -9.30 1.64 5.61
C THR A 76 -9.50 2.28 4.24
N PHE A 77 -10.72 2.72 3.95
CA PHE A 77 -11.04 3.46 2.74
C PHE A 77 -10.97 4.97 2.99
N PHE A 78 -10.31 5.66 2.08
CA PHE A 78 -10.19 7.12 2.05
C PHE A 78 -11.00 7.69 0.89
N SER A 79 -11.45 8.94 1.04
CA SER A 79 -12.26 9.61 0.01
C SER A 79 -11.42 10.39 -1.02
N THR A 80 -10.12 10.52 -0.78
CA THR A 80 -9.18 11.22 -1.66
C THR A 80 -7.86 10.45 -1.72
N GLU A 81 -7.15 10.61 -2.83
CA GLU A 81 -5.80 10.09 -3.04
C GLU A 81 -4.84 10.61 -1.97
N ASP A 82 -4.82 11.93 -1.73
CA ASP A 82 -3.94 12.57 -0.74
C ASP A 82 -4.07 11.96 0.65
N ALA A 83 -5.30 11.69 1.12
CA ALA A 83 -5.51 11.12 2.44
C ALA A 83 -5.02 9.66 2.53
N ALA A 84 -5.17 8.89 1.45
CA ALA A 84 -4.64 7.53 1.37
C ALA A 84 -3.11 7.51 1.24
N ARG A 85 -2.53 8.47 0.50
CA ARG A 85 -1.08 8.67 0.37
C ARG A 85 -0.44 9.07 1.70
N GLU A 86 -1.03 10.03 2.43
CA GLU A 86 -0.58 10.38 3.78
C GLU A 86 -0.61 9.17 4.73
N PHE A 87 -1.62 8.31 4.62
CA PHE A 87 -1.69 7.08 5.39
C PHE A 87 -0.58 6.10 4.97
N ALA A 88 -0.38 5.89 3.67
CA ALA A 88 0.70 5.04 3.15
C ALA A 88 2.08 5.53 3.63
N TYR A 89 2.34 6.83 3.63
CA TYR A 89 3.59 7.41 4.14
C TYR A 89 3.82 7.13 5.61
N LYS A 90 2.75 7.21 6.43
CA LYS A 90 2.83 6.82 7.85
C LYS A 90 3.19 5.34 7.98
N CYS A 91 2.57 4.46 7.19
CA CYS A 91 2.89 3.03 7.20
C CYS A 91 4.34 2.76 6.79
N ILE A 92 4.82 3.39 5.72
CA ILE A 92 6.22 3.27 5.26
C ILE A 92 7.18 3.70 6.37
N ARG A 93 6.94 4.84 7.03
CA ARG A 93 7.80 5.32 8.13
C ARG A 93 7.74 4.44 9.38
N MET A 94 6.67 3.67 9.59
CA MET A 94 6.61 2.71 10.68
C MET A 94 7.49 1.48 10.41
N VAL A 95 7.62 1.06 9.15
CA VAL A 95 8.46 -0.06 8.72
C VAL A 95 9.91 0.37 8.51
N HIS A 96 10.12 1.56 7.93
CA HIS A 96 11.41 2.17 7.61
C HIS A 96 11.60 3.46 8.42
N PRO A 97 11.89 3.37 9.74
CA PRO A 97 11.99 4.53 10.63
C PRO A 97 13.10 5.52 10.24
N GLU A 98 14.11 5.08 9.49
CA GLU A 98 15.15 5.92 8.90
C GLU A 98 14.60 6.95 7.89
N LEU A 99 13.40 6.73 7.34
CA LEU A 99 12.73 7.62 6.40
C LEU A 99 11.85 8.69 7.07
N ILE A 100 11.88 8.81 8.41
CA ILE A 100 10.96 9.69 9.13
C ILE A 100 11.13 11.18 8.76
N GLU A 101 12.35 11.61 8.44
CA GLU A 101 12.69 12.99 8.04
C GLU A 101 12.69 13.18 6.52
N VAL A 102 12.43 12.13 5.73
CA VAL A 102 12.41 12.22 4.26
C VAL A 102 11.10 12.84 3.81
N ASP A 103 11.23 13.86 2.96
CA ASP A 103 10.10 14.45 2.24
C ASP A 103 9.76 13.58 1.02
N PHE A 104 8.70 12.78 1.14
CA PHE A 104 8.25 11.90 0.06
C PHE A 104 7.58 12.63 -1.08
N ASP A 105 7.09 13.86 -0.88
CA ASP A 105 6.47 14.63 -1.96
C ASP A 105 7.52 15.05 -3.01
N ALA A 106 8.79 15.17 -2.60
CA ALA A 106 9.91 15.47 -3.50
C ALA A 106 10.13 14.39 -4.59
N TYR A 107 9.67 13.16 -4.37
CA TYR A 107 9.70 12.11 -5.39
C TYR A 107 8.84 12.46 -6.62
N TYR A 108 7.74 13.20 -6.42
CA TYR A 108 6.79 13.55 -7.49
C TYR A 108 7.07 14.92 -8.09
N SER A 109 8.00 15.71 -7.52
CA SER A 109 8.33 17.05 -8.01
C SER A 109 9.33 17.07 -9.16
N ASP A 110 10.04 15.97 -9.41
CA ASP A 110 11.07 15.88 -10.46
C ASP A 110 10.51 15.55 -11.86
N ASP A 111 9.18 15.38 -11.99
CA ASP A 111 8.48 15.07 -13.25
C ASP A 111 7.89 16.33 -13.96
N ASP A 112 8.27 17.54 -13.56
CA ASP A 112 7.89 18.83 -14.21
C ASP A 112 8.98 19.41 -15.15
#